data_AF-A0A6F8T1U5-F1
#
_entry.id   AF-A0A6F8T1U5-F1
#
_cell.length_a   1.000
_cell.length_b   1.000
_cell.length_c   1.000
_cell.angle_alpha   90.00
_cell.angle_beta   90.00
_cell.angle_gamma   90.00
#
_symmetry.space_group_name_H-M   'P 1'
#
loop_
_entity.id
_entity.type
_entity.pdbx_description
1 polymer ?
#
loop_
_entity_poly.entity_id
_entity_poly.type
_entity_poly.pdbx_seq_one_letter_code
_entity_poly.pdbx_strand_id
1 'polypeptide(L)'
;MSLPPRFYNEKNTSNIAPEIIKKLILLRLSEYSLKRIEKEMTPVYFGQLHVLILELSQRIQKANIIRSGGPIAYKIAKKRFEGLLDAQWYADKVHAIVFGAQLLQYFTIVCDNDFDPNDNIFAFVRFLKYNESRFGNTEDNLFITEYTLIKAYNELCKYDDIYKEIINGNEKTKQMEAALSIKRLAGKIYTLEQHLALKSAGNSHHIFYQYLAFIISYTRSKITEILFELNIPKELEEEPKKWMSSQRELLVKAHTHLNALDALMQDPERLKGAEYSLGWDILYNFPEKSIERLKLHIEELIGSF
;
A
#
# COMPACT_ATOMS: atom_id res chain seq x y z
N MET A 1 13.31 -7.03 5.41
CA MET A 1 11.83 -7.18 5.47
C MET A 1 11.36 -8.06 4.34
N SER A 2 10.38 -8.93 4.57
CA SER A 2 9.93 -9.91 3.58
C SER A 2 8.76 -9.38 2.76
N LEU A 3 9.01 -9.18 1.46
CA LEU A 3 7.96 -8.98 0.45
C LEU A 3 7.12 -10.27 0.31
N PRO A 4 5.89 -10.20 -0.23
CA PRO A 4 5.04 -11.38 -0.44
C PRO A 4 5.80 -12.42 -1.28
N PRO A 5 5.89 -13.69 -0.86
CA PRO A 5 6.57 -14.70 -1.66
C PRO A 5 5.76 -15.05 -2.92
N ARG A 6 6.45 -15.67 -3.90
CA ARG A 6 5.80 -16.28 -5.07
C ARG A 6 4.72 -17.26 -4.61
N PHE A 7 3.53 -17.18 -5.21
CA PHE A 7 2.51 -18.20 -5.06
C PHE A 7 2.96 -19.42 -5.86
N TYR A 8 3.50 -20.43 -5.19
CA TYR A 8 3.72 -21.72 -5.84
C TYR A 8 2.37 -22.35 -6.16
N ASN A 9 2.27 -22.91 -7.37
CA ASN A 9 1.15 -23.69 -7.89
C ASN A 9 0.75 -24.84 -6.92
N GLU A 10 -0.03 -24.53 -5.89
CA GLU A 10 -0.89 -25.54 -5.26
C GLU A 10 -1.99 -25.84 -6.29
N LYS A 11 -1.91 -27.03 -6.92
CA LYS A 11 -3.05 -27.65 -7.62
C LYS A 11 -4.15 -27.91 -6.60
N ASN A 12 -4.90 -26.88 -6.26
CA ASN A 12 -6.17 -26.97 -5.58
C ASN A 12 -7.15 -26.18 -6.43
N THR A 13 -7.88 -26.93 -7.28
CA THR A 13 -9.06 -26.47 -8.01
C THR A 13 -10.08 -25.96 -7.00
N SER A 14 -10.00 -24.69 -6.66
CA SER A 14 -11.07 -24.00 -5.96
C SER A 14 -12.26 -23.91 -6.90
N ASN A 15 -13.45 -24.22 -6.39
CA ASN A 15 -14.74 -24.01 -7.06
C ASN A 15 -15.06 -22.50 -7.16
N ILE A 16 -14.08 -21.67 -7.51
CA ILE A 16 -14.31 -20.25 -7.79
C ILE A 16 -15.10 -20.20 -9.09
N ALA A 17 -16.35 -19.76 -9.00
CA ALA A 17 -17.21 -19.64 -10.16
C ALA A 17 -16.57 -18.68 -11.18
N PRO A 18 -16.25 -19.13 -12.41
CA PRO A 18 -15.64 -18.28 -13.43
C PRO A 18 -16.45 -17.01 -13.72
N GLU A 19 -17.75 -17.05 -13.44
CA GLU A 19 -18.67 -15.94 -13.64
C GLU A 19 -18.46 -14.78 -12.67
N ILE A 20 -18.19 -15.03 -11.37
CA ILE A 20 -17.94 -13.94 -10.42
C ILE A 20 -16.62 -13.23 -10.77
N ILE A 21 -15.59 -13.97 -11.18
CA ILE A 21 -14.31 -13.40 -11.63
C ILE A 21 -14.55 -12.44 -12.80
N LYS A 22 -15.28 -12.88 -13.83
CA LYS A 22 -15.59 -12.05 -15.02
C LYS A 22 -16.29 -10.75 -14.62
N LYS A 23 -17.27 -10.82 -13.71
CA LYS A 23 -17.98 -9.64 -13.21
C LYS A 23 -17.04 -8.67 -12.50
N LEU A 24 -16.20 -9.17 -11.60
CA LEU A 24 -15.21 -8.33 -10.91
C LEU A 24 -14.18 -7.72 -11.88
N ILE A 25 -13.82 -8.41 -12.98
CA ILE A 25 -13.00 -7.82 -14.06
C ILE A 25 -13.74 -6.66 -14.72
N LEU A 26 -15.01 -6.85 -15.09
CA LEU A 26 -15.82 -5.80 -15.72
C LEU A 26 -15.99 -4.57 -14.82
N LEU A 27 -16.15 -4.76 -13.51
CA LEU A 27 -16.25 -3.65 -12.56
C LEU A 27 -14.97 -2.81 -12.54
N ARG A 28 -13.79 -3.46 -12.57
CA ARG A 28 -12.49 -2.78 -12.64
C ARG A 28 -12.36 -1.93 -13.90
N LEU A 29 -12.77 -2.46 -15.06
CA LEU A 29 -12.76 -1.74 -16.33
C LEU A 29 -13.73 -0.55 -16.35
N SER A 30 -14.66 -0.47 -15.40
CA SER A 30 -15.64 0.61 -15.26
C SER A 30 -15.35 1.56 -14.12
N GLU A 31 -14.12 1.55 -13.57
CA GLU A 31 -13.69 2.38 -12.45
C GLU A 31 -14.64 2.28 -11.24
N TYR A 32 -15.17 1.08 -11.02
CA TYR A 32 -16.09 0.79 -9.91
C TYR A 32 -17.35 1.67 -9.87
N SER A 33 -17.83 2.16 -11.03
CA SER A 33 -19.03 3.00 -11.08
C SER A 33 -20.23 2.30 -10.42
N LEU A 34 -20.94 3.02 -9.54
CA LEU A 34 -22.09 2.48 -8.79
C LEU A 34 -23.13 1.87 -9.73
N LYS A 35 -23.44 2.55 -10.83
CA LYS A 35 -24.35 2.07 -11.88
C LYS A 35 -23.94 0.71 -12.45
N ARG A 36 -22.64 0.46 -12.64
CA ARG A 36 -22.15 -0.83 -13.14
C ARG A 36 -22.22 -1.89 -12.04
N ILE A 37 -21.88 -1.54 -10.80
CA ILE A 37 -22.00 -2.43 -9.64
C ILE A 37 -23.44 -2.94 -9.51
N GLU A 38 -24.41 -2.04 -9.46
CA GLU A 38 -25.84 -2.37 -9.35
C GLU A 38 -26.34 -3.24 -10.50
N LYS A 39 -25.83 -3.00 -11.73
CA LYS A 39 -26.19 -3.78 -12.92
C LYS A 39 -25.60 -5.20 -12.90
N GLU A 40 -24.33 -5.33 -12.53
CA GLU A 40 -23.60 -6.59 -12.68
C GLU A 40 -23.70 -7.49 -11.46
N MET A 41 -23.85 -6.91 -10.27
CA MET A 41 -23.79 -7.62 -8.99
C MET A 41 -25.18 -7.72 -8.36
N THR A 42 -25.87 -8.82 -8.67
CA THR A 42 -27.17 -9.16 -8.07
C THR A 42 -27.00 -10.09 -6.86
N PRO A 43 -28.04 -10.25 -6.00
CA PRO A 43 -27.97 -11.09 -4.81
C PRO A 43 -27.53 -12.54 -5.04
N VAL A 44 -27.73 -13.09 -6.23
CA VAL A 44 -27.31 -14.45 -6.60
C VAL A 44 -25.79 -14.62 -6.54
N TYR A 45 -25.02 -13.56 -6.76
CA TYR A 45 -23.56 -13.59 -6.77
C TYR A 45 -22.92 -13.30 -5.41
N PHE A 46 -23.71 -12.83 -4.44
CA PHE A 46 -23.20 -12.35 -3.15
C PHE A 46 -22.50 -13.47 -2.36
N GLY A 47 -23.09 -14.66 -2.28
CA GLY A 47 -22.45 -15.80 -1.61
C GLY A 47 -21.15 -16.22 -2.29
N GLN A 48 -21.11 -16.23 -3.64
CA GLN A 48 -19.90 -16.60 -4.40
C GLN A 48 -18.78 -15.58 -4.21
N LEU A 49 -19.12 -14.28 -4.18
CA LEU A 49 -18.16 -13.21 -3.96
C LEU A 49 -17.58 -13.26 -2.54
N HIS A 50 -18.41 -13.46 -1.52
CA HIS A 50 -17.95 -13.57 -0.13
C HIS A 50 -16.96 -14.74 0.04
N VAL A 51 -17.30 -15.92 -0.50
CA VAL A 51 -16.40 -17.09 -0.53
C VAL A 51 -15.10 -16.77 -1.27
N LEU A 52 -15.18 -16.14 -2.44
CA LEU A 52 -13.99 -15.76 -3.21
C LEU A 52 -13.07 -14.83 -2.41
N ILE A 53 -13.62 -13.80 -1.77
CA ILE A 53 -12.85 -12.86 -0.96
C ILE A 53 -12.12 -13.59 0.17
N LEU A 54 -12.82 -14.48 0.88
CA LEU A 54 -12.23 -15.29 1.94
C LEU A 54 -11.12 -16.22 1.43
N GLU A 55 -11.32 -16.88 0.28
CA GLU A 55 -10.30 -17.76 -0.29
C GLU A 55 -9.05 -16.98 -0.72
N LEU A 56 -9.22 -15.84 -1.40
CA LEU A 56 -8.10 -15.01 -1.85
C LEU A 56 -7.32 -14.44 -0.65
N SER A 57 -8.03 -13.90 0.35
CA SER A 57 -7.38 -13.35 1.54
C SER A 57 -6.62 -14.41 2.31
N GLN A 58 -7.19 -15.61 2.48
CA GLN A 58 -6.53 -16.71 3.19
C GLN A 58 -5.27 -17.18 2.45
N ARG A 59 -5.29 -17.21 1.11
CA ARG A 59 -4.08 -17.54 0.32
C ARG A 59 -2.98 -16.50 0.52
N ILE A 60 -3.31 -15.21 0.47
CA ILE A 60 -2.35 -14.12 0.72
C ILE A 60 -1.85 -14.18 2.18
N GLN A 61 -2.76 -14.40 3.13
CA GLN A 61 -2.43 -14.51 4.55
C GLN A 61 -1.49 -15.67 4.85
N LYS A 62 -1.79 -16.85 4.32
CA LYS A 62 -0.99 -18.07 4.50
C LYS A 62 0.43 -17.85 3.99
N ALA A 63 0.56 -17.23 2.81
CA ALA A 63 1.86 -16.91 2.21
C ALA A 63 2.69 -15.93 3.06
N ASN A 64 2.05 -14.94 3.68
CA ASN A 64 2.73 -13.87 4.41
C ASN A 64 2.95 -14.17 5.92
N ILE A 65 2.01 -14.85 6.60
CA ILE A 65 2.05 -15.06 8.06
C ILE A 65 2.79 -16.30 8.47
N ILE A 66 2.64 -17.42 7.75
CA ILE A 66 3.30 -18.66 8.16
C ILE A 66 4.82 -18.46 8.22
N ARG A 67 5.34 -17.56 7.38
CA ARG A 67 6.75 -17.19 7.34
C ARG A 67 7.21 -16.22 8.44
N SER A 68 6.31 -15.41 9.01
CA SER A 68 6.65 -14.28 9.89
C SER A 68 6.13 -14.39 11.33
N GLY A 69 5.04 -15.12 11.56
CA GLY A 69 4.40 -15.28 12.89
C GLY A 69 3.84 -16.68 13.18
N GLY A 70 3.98 -17.61 12.24
CA GLY A 70 3.60 -19.02 12.41
C GLY A 70 2.10 -19.32 12.38
N PRO A 71 1.70 -20.58 12.59
CA PRO A 71 0.30 -21.04 12.42
C PRO A 71 -0.73 -20.38 13.35
N ILE A 72 -0.31 -19.95 14.56
CA ILE A 72 -1.21 -19.33 15.54
C ILE A 72 -1.60 -17.91 15.07
N ALA A 73 -0.61 -17.11 14.66
CA ALA A 73 -0.86 -15.78 14.11
C ALA A 73 -1.77 -15.84 12.88
N TYR A 74 -1.62 -16.87 12.05
CA TYR A 74 -2.49 -17.08 10.89
C TYR A 74 -3.94 -17.32 11.30
N LYS A 75 -4.19 -18.19 12.29
CA LYS A 75 -5.55 -18.44 12.80
C LYS A 75 -6.21 -17.19 13.36
N ILE A 76 -5.45 -16.35 14.07
CA ILE A 76 -5.95 -15.09 14.63
C ILE A 76 -6.30 -14.11 13.50
N ALA A 77 -5.40 -13.89 12.54
CA ALA A 77 -5.64 -12.99 11.42
C ALA A 77 -6.83 -13.45 10.56
N LYS A 78 -6.92 -14.75 10.28
CA LYS A 78 -8.06 -15.35 9.58
C LYS A 78 -9.38 -15.02 10.26
N LYS A 79 -9.49 -15.31 11.57
CA LYS A 79 -10.71 -15.06 12.34
C LYS A 79 -11.07 -13.56 12.39
N ARG A 80 -10.06 -12.69 12.54
CA ARG A 80 -10.26 -11.23 12.51
C ARG A 80 -10.80 -10.78 11.15
N PHE A 81 -10.19 -11.26 10.06
CA PHE A 81 -10.62 -10.92 8.72
C PHE A 81 -12.05 -11.39 8.41
N GLU A 82 -12.40 -12.61 8.80
CA GLU A 82 -13.77 -13.13 8.66
C GLU A 82 -14.78 -12.19 9.36
N GLY A 83 -14.48 -11.77 10.59
CA GLY A 83 -15.34 -10.81 11.30
C GLY A 83 -15.43 -9.43 10.65
N LEU A 84 -14.31 -8.90 10.13
CA LEU A 84 -14.29 -7.62 9.40
C LEU A 84 -15.12 -7.69 8.12
N LEU A 85 -14.94 -8.76 7.34
CA LEU A 85 -15.66 -8.96 6.09
C LEU A 85 -17.16 -9.09 6.36
N ASP A 86 -17.57 -9.87 7.35
CA ASP A 86 -18.98 -10.03 7.70
C ASP A 86 -19.60 -8.69 8.12
N ALA A 87 -18.95 -7.94 9.01
CA ALA A 87 -19.43 -6.62 9.44
C ALA A 87 -19.59 -5.66 8.26
N GLN A 88 -18.58 -5.58 7.38
CA GLN A 88 -18.62 -4.77 6.17
C GLN A 88 -19.73 -5.22 5.21
N TRP A 89 -19.93 -6.53 5.06
CA TRP A 89 -20.93 -7.10 4.16
C TRP A 89 -22.36 -6.70 4.55
N TYR A 90 -22.64 -6.60 5.85
CA TYR A 90 -23.94 -6.15 6.36
C TYR A 90 -24.10 -4.63 6.32
N ALA A 91 -23.02 -3.88 6.51
CA ALA A 91 -23.05 -2.41 6.52
C ALA A 91 -23.08 -1.78 5.12
N ASP A 92 -22.20 -2.22 4.22
CA ASP A 92 -22.01 -1.61 2.90
C ASP A 92 -21.51 -2.66 1.87
N LYS A 93 -22.47 -3.28 1.18
CA LYS A 93 -22.18 -4.28 0.13
C LYS A 93 -21.42 -3.71 -1.05
N VAL A 94 -21.63 -2.45 -1.40
CA VAL A 94 -20.93 -1.81 -2.53
C VAL A 94 -19.44 -1.76 -2.21
N HIS A 95 -19.11 -1.32 -1.00
CA HIS A 95 -17.73 -1.28 -0.52
C HIS A 95 -17.10 -2.67 -0.50
N ALA A 96 -17.81 -3.71 -0.04
CA ALA A 96 -17.32 -5.10 -0.08
C ALA A 96 -17.07 -5.62 -1.51
N ILE A 97 -17.91 -5.23 -2.48
CA ILE A 97 -17.73 -5.57 -3.90
C ILE A 97 -16.46 -4.90 -4.47
N VAL A 98 -16.27 -3.61 -4.20
CA VAL A 98 -15.09 -2.86 -4.63
C VAL A 98 -13.83 -3.47 -4.03
N PHE A 99 -13.86 -3.76 -2.72
CA PHE A 99 -12.78 -4.45 -2.03
C PHE A 99 -12.45 -5.79 -2.70
N GLY A 100 -13.45 -6.64 -2.98
CA GLY A 100 -13.23 -7.94 -3.63
C GLY A 100 -12.64 -7.82 -5.03
N ALA A 101 -13.04 -6.81 -5.81
CA ALA A 101 -12.47 -6.53 -7.12
C ALA A 101 -11.00 -6.10 -7.03
N GLN A 102 -10.66 -5.22 -6.07
CA GLN A 102 -9.27 -4.80 -5.82
C GLN A 102 -8.42 -5.96 -5.32
N LEU A 103 -8.92 -6.77 -4.38
CA LEU A 103 -8.23 -7.95 -3.86
C LEU A 103 -7.92 -8.94 -4.99
N LEU A 104 -8.87 -9.21 -5.88
CA LEU A 104 -8.67 -10.09 -7.03
C LEU A 104 -7.60 -9.56 -7.99
N GLN A 105 -7.60 -8.26 -8.30
CA GLN A 105 -6.55 -7.67 -9.15
C GLN A 105 -5.18 -7.78 -8.50
N TYR A 106 -5.07 -7.43 -7.21
CA TYR A 106 -3.82 -7.54 -6.48
C TYR A 106 -3.33 -9.00 -6.47
N PHE A 107 -4.21 -9.94 -6.12
CA PHE A 107 -3.90 -11.38 -6.15
C PHE A 107 -3.44 -11.86 -7.54
N THR A 108 -4.08 -11.39 -8.61
CA THR A 108 -3.70 -11.73 -9.99
C THR A 108 -2.26 -11.29 -10.29
N ILE A 109 -1.88 -10.09 -9.83
CA ILE A 109 -0.55 -9.51 -10.04
C ILE A 109 0.51 -10.28 -9.26
N VAL A 110 0.28 -10.53 -7.97
CA VAL A 110 1.29 -11.17 -7.11
C VAL A 110 1.45 -12.68 -7.40
N CYS A 111 0.45 -13.30 -8.03
CA CYS A 111 0.52 -14.67 -8.52
C CYS A 111 1.13 -14.80 -9.92
N ASP A 112 1.43 -13.70 -10.60
CA ASP A 112 1.91 -13.75 -11.96
C ASP A 112 3.33 -14.34 -12.03
N ASN A 113 3.63 -15.11 -13.07
CA ASN A 113 4.93 -15.77 -13.22
C ASN A 113 6.08 -14.77 -13.38
N ASP A 114 5.81 -13.62 -14.00
CA ASP A 114 6.80 -12.57 -14.26
C ASP A 114 6.93 -11.61 -13.07
N PHE A 115 6.11 -11.78 -12.02
CA PHE A 115 6.23 -11.00 -10.80
C PHE A 115 7.41 -11.49 -9.95
N ASP A 116 8.38 -10.60 -9.73
CA ASP A 116 9.43 -10.79 -8.73
C ASP A 116 9.21 -9.87 -7.53
N PRO A 117 8.95 -10.43 -6.33
CA PRO A 117 8.83 -9.59 -5.15
C PRO A 117 10.12 -8.87 -4.80
N ASN A 118 11.30 -9.38 -5.18
CA ASN A 118 12.60 -8.80 -4.81
C ASN A 118 13.06 -7.67 -5.73
N ASP A 119 12.33 -7.42 -6.83
CA ASP A 119 12.62 -6.32 -7.73
C ASP A 119 12.69 -4.97 -7.01
N ASN A 120 13.24 -3.95 -7.65
CA ASN A 120 13.08 -2.58 -7.17
C ASN A 120 11.69 -2.01 -7.55
N ILE A 121 11.39 -0.79 -7.09
CA ILE A 121 10.13 -0.09 -7.31
C ILE A 121 9.95 0.27 -8.77
N PHE A 122 11.02 0.67 -9.46
CA PHE A 122 10.97 1.03 -10.87
C PHE A 122 10.73 -0.19 -11.76
N ALA A 123 11.30 -1.34 -11.41
CA ALA A 123 11.02 -2.63 -12.05
C ALA A 123 9.57 -3.06 -11.84
N PHE A 124 9.06 -2.95 -10.61
CA PHE A 124 7.65 -3.22 -10.32
C PHE A 124 6.70 -2.31 -11.12
N VAL A 125 6.95 -1.00 -11.14
CA VAL A 125 6.14 -0.04 -11.93
C VAL A 125 6.20 -0.35 -13.44
N ARG A 126 7.38 -0.74 -13.95
CA ARG A 126 7.50 -1.19 -15.35
C ARG A 126 6.71 -2.47 -15.61
N PHE A 127 6.77 -3.42 -14.70
CA PHE A 127 6.01 -4.67 -14.77
C PHE A 127 4.51 -4.41 -14.84
N LEU A 128 3.99 -3.50 -14.00
CA LEU A 128 2.58 -3.10 -14.06
C LEU A 128 2.22 -2.45 -15.40
N LYS A 129 3.04 -1.52 -15.89
CA LYS A 129 2.81 -0.82 -17.16
C LYS A 129 2.89 -1.74 -18.37
N TYR A 130 3.90 -2.61 -18.41
CA TYR A 130 4.09 -3.58 -19.51
C TYR A 130 2.91 -4.55 -19.61
N ASN A 131 2.32 -4.90 -18.46
CA ASN A 131 1.20 -5.83 -18.38
C ASN A 131 -0.16 -5.13 -18.18
N GLU A 132 -0.27 -3.84 -18.49
CA GLU A 132 -1.50 -3.06 -18.31
C GLU A 132 -2.68 -3.68 -19.08
N SER A 133 -2.43 -4.22 -20.28
CA SER A 133 -3.45 -4.93 -21.07
C SER A 133 -4.03 -6.17 -20.38
N ARG A 134 -3.25 -6.80 -19.48
CA ARG A 134 -3.64 -7.99 -18.72
C ARG A 134 -4.21 -7.64 -17.35
N PHE A 135 -3.60 -6.69 -16.66
CA PHE A 135 -3.97 -6.33 -15.28
C PHE A 135 -5.03 -5.24 -15.20
N GLY A 136 -5.25 -4.50 -16.30
CA GLY A 136 -6.07 -3.29 -16.32
C GLY A 136 -5.40 -2.11 -15.60
N ASN A 137 -6.14 -1.01 -15.46
CA ASN A 137 -5.68 0.14 -14.67
C ASN A 137 -5.49 -0.28 -13.18
N THR A 138 -4.31 -0.01 -12.64
CA THR A 138 -3.91 -0.37 -11.27
C THR A 138 -3.86 0.81 -10.31
N GLU A 139 -4.03 2.04 -10.80
CA GLU A 139 -3.89 3.27 -10.02
C GLU A 139 -4.96 3.41 -8.92
N ASP A 140 -6.09 2.72 -9.07
CA ASP A 140 -7.21 2.74 -8.12
C ASP A 140 -7.17 1.64 -7.06
N ASN A 141 -6.17 0.76 -7.12
CA ASN A 141 -6.08 -0.36 -6.21
C ASN A 141 -5.28 0.01 -4.96
N LEU A 142 -5.91 -0.05 -3.79
CA LEU A 142 -5.27 0.34 -2.54
C LEU A 142 -4.19 -0.65 -2.09
N PHE A 143 -4.32 -1.94 -2.40
CA PHE A 143 -3.26 -2.92 -2.14
C PHE A 143 -2.02 -2.66 -2.98
N ILE A 144 -2.20 -2.30 -4.26
CA ILE A 144 -1.08 -1.96 -5.15
C ILE A 144 -0.44 -0.65 -4.69
N THR A 145 -1.25 0.31 -4.26
CA THR A 145 -0.78 1.58 -3.69
C THR A 145 0.08 1.33 -2.45
N GLU A 146 -0.42 0.56 -1.49
CA GLU A 146 0.33 0.18 -0.29
C GLU A 146 1.64 -0.51 -0.66
N TYR A 147 1.58 -1.53 -1.52
CA TYR A 147 2.76 -2.27 -1.94
C TYR A 147 3.82 -1.35 -2.57
N THR A 148 3.38 -0.41 -3.42
CA THR A 148 4.24 0.59 -4.06
C THR A 148 4.92 1.49 -3.02
N LEU A 149 4.15 1.98 -2.03
CA LEU A 149 4.66 2.84 -0.96
C LEU A 149 5.65 2.12 -0.04
N ILE A 150 5.32 0.92 0.41
CA ILE A 150 6.19 0.11 1.26
C ILE A 150 7.49 -0.24 0.53
N LYS A 151 7.42 -0.54 -0.77
CA LYS A 151 8.60 -0.83 -1.57
C LYS A 151 9.49 0.40 -1.76
N ALA A 152 8.89 1.56 -2.02
CA ALA A 152 9.61 2.83 -2.08
C ALA A 152 10.30 3.16 -0.74
N TYR A 153 9.59 3.04 0.37
CA TYR A 153 10.15 3.25 1.70
C TYR A 153 11.31 2.30 1.99
N ASN A 154 11.14 1.00 1.70
CA ASN A 154 12.19 0.00 1.90
C ASN A 154 13.44 0.28 1.06
N GLU A 155 13.27 0.85 -0.14
CA GLU A 155 14.41 1.30 -0.94
C GLU A 155 15.15 2.44 -0.28
N LEU A 156 14.44 3.46 0.22
CA LEU A 156 15.07 4.55 0.97
C LEU A 156 15.86 4.04 2.18
N CYS A 157 15.33 3.05 2.91
CA CYS A 157 16.05 2.45 4.02
C CYS A 157 17.32 1.72 3.58
N LYS A 158 17.30 0.97 2.46
CA LYS A 158 18.51 0.34 1.91
C LYS A 158 19.55 1.38 1.49
N TYR A 159 19.06 2.51 1.03
CA TYR A 159 19.88 3.61 0.57
C TYR A 159 20.52 4.41 1.74
N ASP A 160 19.96 4.36 2.94
CA ASP A 160 20.50 5.08 4.12
C ASP A 160 21.95 4.65 4.45
N ASP A 161 22.24 3.35 4.39
CA ASP A 161 23.60 2.82 4.61
C ASP A 161 24.54 3.15 3.44
N ILE A 162 24.03 2.99 2.21
CA ILE A 162 24.79 3.21 0.98
C ILE A 162 25.18 4.69 0.82
N TYR A 163 24.29 5.63 1.17
CA TYR A 163 24.58 7.05 1.04
C TYR A 163 25.54 7.55 2.12
N LYS A 164 25.49 7.03 3.34
CA LYS A 164 26.52 7.34 4.35
C LYS A 164 27.90 6.96 3.86
N GLU A 165 28.05 5.80 3.21
CA GLU A 165 29.31 5.38 2.59
C GLU A 165 29.71 6.30 1.42
N ILE A 166 28.77 6.63 0.52
CA ILE A 166 29.02 7.50 -0.63
C ILE A 166 29.40 8.94 -0.21
N ILE A 167 28.78 9.48 0.85
CA ILE A 167 29.08 10.79 1.43
C ILE A 167 30.48 10.76 2.04
N ASN A 168 30.76 9.77 2.89
CA ASN A 168 32.07 9.62 3.54
C ASN A 168 33.21 9.36 2.53
N GLY A 169 32.92 8.66 1.44
CA GLY A 169 33.85 8.37 0.36
C GLY A 169 34.11 9.54 -0.61
N ASN A 170 33.38 10.66 -0.49
CA ASN A 170 33.46 11.82 -1.41
C ASN A 170 33.31 11.45 -2.90
N GLU A 171 32.53 10.40 -3.21
CA GLU A 171 32.36 9.89 -4.56
C GLU A 171 31.28 10.68 -5.34
N LYS A 172 31.64 11.85 -5.86
CA LYS A 172 30.71 12.79 -6.53
C LYS A 172 29.81 12.15 -7.60
N THR A 173 30.33 11.24 -8.42
CA THR A 173 29.53 10.58 -9.46
C THR A 173 28.44 9.68 -8.85
N LYS A 174 28.78 8.91 -7.81
CA LYS A 174 27.80 8.06 -7.12
C LYS A 174 26.78 8.90 -6.34
N GLN A 175 27.19 10.02 -5.76
CA GLN A 175 26.27 11.01 -5.14
C GLN A 175 25.26 11.55 -6.16
N MET A 176 25.70 11.76 -7.41
CA MET A 176 24.82 12.22 -8.48
C MET A 176 23.78 11.16 -8.90
N GLU A 177 24.22 9.92 -9.11
CA GLU A 177 23.36 8.80 -9.49
C GLU A 177 22.31 8.47 -8.41
N ALA A 178 22.75 8.53 -7.16
CA ALA A 178 21.93 8.46 -5.97
C ALA A 178 20.83 9.52 -5.98
N ALA A 179 21.22 10.79 -6.08
CA ALA A 179 20.32 11.94 -6.08
C ALA A 179 19.25 11.83 -7.17
N LEU A 180 19.63 11.46 -8.39
CA LEU A 180 18.69 11.26 -9.50
C LEU A 180 17.71 10.12 -9.23
N SER A 181 18.16 9.04 -8.60
CA SER A 181 17.30 7.90 -8.25
C SER A 181 16.29 8.29 -7.16
N ILE A 182 16.72 9.01 -6.14
CA ILE A 182 15.84 9.52 -5.08
C ILE A 182 14.85 10.56 -5.62
N LYS A 183 15.26 11.44 -6.53
CA LYS A 183 14.35 12.40 -7.20
C LYS A 183 13.26 11.70 -8.00
N ARG A 184 13.61 10.67 -8.76
CA ARG A 184 12.61 9.84 -9.48
C ARG A 184 11.62 9.21 -8.51
N LEU A 185 12.09 8.74 -7.36
CA LEU A 185 11.22 8.21 -6.31
C LEU A 185 10.30 9.29 -5.73
N ALA A 186 10.83 10.49 -5.47
CA ALA A 186 10.07 11.64 -4.98
C ALA A 186 8.89 11.99 -5.90
N GLY A 187 9.14 12.07 -7.21
CA GLY A 187 8.08 12.31 -8.21
C GLY A 187 7.00 11.23 -8.21
N LYS A 188 7.38 9.95 -8.02
CA LYS A 188 6.42 8.85 -7.92
C LYS A 188 5.57 8.93 -6.65
N ILE A 189 6.19 9.19 -5.50
CA ILE A 189 5.46 9.35 -4.23
C ILE A 189 4.52 10.56 -4.27
N TYR A 190 4.96 11.68 -4.84
CA TYR A 190 4.10 12.84 -5.05
C TYR A 190 2.90 12.51 -5.93
N THR A 191 3.10 11.74 -7.01
CA THR A 191 1.98 11.30 -7.85
C THR A 191 0.99 10.46 -7.07
N LEU A 192 1.45 9.54 -6.23
CA LEU A 192 0.59 8.73 -5.37
C LEU A 192 -0.17 9.58 -4.34
N GLU A 193 0.48 10.60 -3.76
CA GLU A 193 -0.16 11.55 -2.85
C GLU A 193 -1.34 12.27 -3.50
N GLN A 194 -1.15 12.80 -4.71
CA GLN A 194 -2.22 13.49 -5.43
C GLN A 194 -3.40 12.55 -5.74
N HIS A 195 -3.11 11.32 -6.17
CA HIS A 195 -4.15 10.31 -6.41
C HIS A 195 -4.89 9.92 -5.12
N LEU A 196 -4.16 9.77 -4.01
CA LEU A 196 -4.75 9.44 -2.72
C LEU A 196 -5.62 10.57 -2.19
N ALA A 197 -5.17 11.83 -2.31
CA ALA A 197 -5.89 13.00 -1.86
C ALA A 197 -7.24 13.18 -2.59
N LEU A 198 -7.28 12.91 -3.90
CA LEU A 198 -8.52 12.94 -4.67
C LEU A 198 -9.53 11.88 -4.20
N LYS A 199 -9.05 10.70 -3.77
CA LYS A 199 -9.89 9.56 -3.35
C LYS A 199 -10.33 9.64 -1.89
N SER A 200 -9.47 10.18 -1.04
CA SER A 200 -9.76 10.36 0.38
C SER A 200 -10.61 11.59 0.66
N ALA A 201 -10.86 12.45 -0.34
CA ALA A 201 -11.78 13.57 -0.24
C ALA A 201 -13.17 13.10 0.23
N GLY A 202 -13.53 13.45 1.47
CA GLY A 202 -14.78 13.03 2.10
C GLY A 202 -14.75 11.67 2.82
N ASN A 203 -13.62 10.96 2.83
CA ASN A 203 -13.43 9.67 3.49
C ASN A 203 -12.42 9.73 4.66
N SER A 204 -12.47 10.80 5.46
CA SER A 204 -11.55 11.01 6.59
C SER A 204 -11.60 9.91 7.65
N HIS A 205 -12.73 9.20 7.75
CA HIS A 205 -12.93 8.08 8.67
C HIS A 205 -12.41 6.72 8.16
N HIS A 206 -11.86 6.67 6.94
CA HIS A 206 -11.34 5.41 6.39
C HIS A 206 -9.93 5.15 6.90
N ILE A 207 -9.78 4.13 7.75
CA ILE A 207 -8.54 3.86 8.47
C ILE A 207 -7.35 3.61 7.53
N PHE A 208 -7.58 2.88 6.43
CA PHE A 208 -6.52 2.58 5.46
C PHE A 208 -6.02 3.84 4.73
N TYR A 209 -6.88 4.84 4.50
CA TYR A 209 -6.44 6.08 3.87
C TYR A 209 -5.53 6.88 4.79
N GLN A 210 -5.83 6.92 6.09
CA GLN A 210 -4.95 7.56 7.08
C GLN A 210 -3.60 6.85 7.15
N TYR A 211 -3.60 5.52 7.14
CA TYR A 211 -2.37 4.72 7.09
C TYR A 211 -1.53 5.00 5.83
N LEU A 212 -2.13 5.01 4.63
CA LEU A 212 -1.41 5.33 3.39
C LEU A 212 -0.89 6.76 3.39
N ALA A 213 -1.67 7.73 3.90
CA ALA A 213 -1.27 9.13 3.98
C ALA A 213 -0.13 9.35 4.99
N PHE A 214 -0.13 8.60 6.09
CA PHE A 214 1.00 8.51 7.01
C PHE A 214 2.27 8.04 6.28
N ILE A 215 2.22 6.88 5.60
CA ILE A 215 3.40 6.34 4.91
C ILE A 215 3.91 7.33 3.85
N ILE A 216 3.03 7.97 3.09
CA ILE A 216 3.41 8.98 2.10
C ILE A 216 4.16 10.13 2.77
N SER A 217 3.57 10.74 3.80
CA SER A 217 4.16 11.90 4.48
C SER A 217 5.52 11.57 5.08
N TYR A 218 5.62 10.40 5.72
CA TYR A 218 6.85 9.92 6.35
C TYR A 218 7.93 9.51 5.34
N THR A 219 7.54 8.88 4.23
CA THR A 219 8.46 8.56 3.13
C THR A 219 9.00 9.84 2.50
N ARG A 220 8.15 10.85 2.28
CA ARG A 220 8.58 12.15 1.74
C ARG A 220 9.51 12.88 2.69
N SER A 221 9.28 12.86 4.01
CA SER A 221 10.21 13.50 4.94
C SER A 221 11.60 12.87 4.86
N LYS A 222 11.68 11.53 4.76
CA LYS A 222 12.96 10.83 4.59
C LYS A 222 13.63 11.13 3.25
N ILE A 223 12.86 11.30 2.17
CA ILE A 223 13.38 11.78 0.87
C ILE A 223 14.03 13.16 1.02
N THR A 224 13.34 14.09 1.68
CA THR A 224 13.87 15.46 1.88
C THR A 224 15.17 15.45 2.67
N GLU A 225 15.25 14.64 3.73
CA GLU A 225 16.47 14.43 4.52
C GLU A 225 17.64 13.93 3.65
N ILE A 226 17.42 12.83 2.91
CA ILE A 226 18.46 12.22 2.07
C ILE A 226 18.94 13.19 0.98
N LEU A 227 18.02 13.90 0.32
CA LEU A 227 18.38 14.87 -0.72
C LEU A 227 19.18 16.04 -0.15
N PHE A 228 18.89 16.46 1.08
CA PHE A 228 19.65 17.49 1.79
C PHE A 228 21.07 17.01 2.11
N GLU A 229 21.21 15.79 2.65
CA GLU A 229 22.51 15.19 3.00
C GLU A 229 23.40 14.95 1.76
N LEU A 230 22.81 14.60 0.62
CA LEU A 230 23.54 14.39 -0.64
C LEU A 230 24.09 15.69 -1.26
N ASN A 231 23.78 16.86 -0.69
CA ASN A 231 24.32 18.18 -1.08
C ASN A 231 24.30 18.40 -2.61
N ILE A 232 23.12 18.16 -3.21
CA ILE A 232 22.96 18.15 -4.66
C ILE A 232 23.31 19.53 -5.24
N PRO A 233 24.12 19.61 -6.31
CA PRO A 233 24.45 20.87 -6.95
C PRO A 233 23.20 21.65 -7.39
N LYS A 234 23.24 22.98 -7.20
CA LYS A 234 22.14 23.90 -7.56
C LYS A 234 21.68 23.78 -9.01
N GLU A 235 22.53 23.34 -9.94
CA GLU A 235 22.16 23.18 -11.34
C GLU A 235 21.13 22.04 -11.57
N LEU A 236 20.97 21.13 -10.60
CA LEU A 236 19.92 20.11 -10.61
C LEU A 236 18.68 20.52 -9.81
N GLU A 237 18.68 21.71 -9.19
CA GLU A 237 17.51 22.28 -8.47
C GLU A 237 16.44 22.84 -9.42
N GLU A 238 16.63 22.80 -10.75
CA GLU A 238 15.64 23.26 -11.75
C GLU A 238 14.31 22.46 -11.74
N GLU A 239 14.11 21.58 -10.76
CA GLU A 239 12.89 20.81 -10.57
C GLU A 239 11.72 21.66 -10.01
N PRO A 240 10.46 21.26 -10.28
CA PRO A 240 9.31 22.03 -9.86
C PRO A 240 9.26 22.12 -8.34
N LYS A 241 9.30 23.35 -7.81
CA LYS A 241 9.03 23.74 -6.39
C LYS A 241 7.84 23.01 -5.75
N LYS A 242 6.96 22.41 -6.55
CA LYS A 242 5.74 21.69 -6.17
C LYS A 242 6.00 20.39 -5.38
N TRP A 243 7.18 19.78 -5.49
CA TRP A 243 7.46 18.49 -4.82
C TRP A 243 8.16 18.63 -3.46
N MET A 244 8.75 19.80 -3.19
CA MET A 244 9.60 20.04 -2.03
C MET A 244 8.82 20.81 -0.96
N SER A 245 8.17 20.07 -0.06
CA SER A 245 7.75 20.61 1.24
C SER A 245 8.93 20.56 2.21
N SER A 246 8.92 21.40 3.24
CA SER A 246 9.92 21.28 4.31
C SER A 246 9.79 19.93 5.02
N GLN A 247 10.91 19.34 5.46
CA GLN A 247 10.89 18.06 6.19
C GLN A 247 10.00 18.15 7.43
N ARG A 248 10.08 19.27 8.17
CA ARG A 248 9.23 19.53 9.34
C ARG A 248 7.74 19.51 9.01
N GLU A 249 7.30 20.15 7.92
CA GLU A 249 5.89 20.13 7.48
C GLU A 249 5.42 18.70 7.18
N LEU A 250 6.26 17.90 6.52
CA LEU A 250 5.96 16.50 6.18
C LEU A 250 5.85 15.62 7.44
N LEU A 251 6.75 15.82 8.41
CA LEU A 251 6.69 15.13 9.70
C LEU A 251 5.43 15.50 10.49
N VAL A 252 5.04 16.78 10.51
CA VAL A 252 3.78 17.22 11.15
C VAL A 252 2.57 16.57 10.49
N LYS A 253 2.54 16.46 9.15
CA LYS A 253 1.48 15.72 8.44
C LYS A 253 1.47 14.25 8.82
N ALA A 254 2.63 13.59 8.84
CA ALA A 254 2.75 12.19 9.25
C ALA A 254 2.20 11.95 10.66
N HIS A 255 2.57 12.82 11.62
CA HIS A 255 2.07 12.77 13.00
C HIS A 255 0.54 12.97 13.07
N THR A 256 0.00 13.91 12.29
CA THR A 256 -1.44 14.15 12.19
C THR A 256 -2.18 12.91 11.72
N HIS A 257 -1.67 12.22 10.71
CA HIS A 257 -2.27 10.98 10.20
C HIS A 257 -2.18 9.83 11.23
N LEU A 258 -1.09 9.71 11.99
CA LEU A 258 -1.01 8.74 13.09
C LEU A 258 -2.00 9.04 14.22
N ASN A 259 -2.23 10.31 14.55
CA ASN A 259 -3.25 10.68 15.54
C ASN A 259 -4.66 10.32 15.07
N ALA A 260 -4.97 10.57 13.80
CA ALA A 260 -6.24 10.16 13.21
C ALA A 260 -6.37 8.63 13.18
N LEU A 261 -5.31 7.91 12.82
CA LEU A 261 -5.28 6.46 12.81
C LEU A 261 -5.57 5.87 14.20
N ASP A 262 -4.86 6.37 15.22
CA ASP A 262 -5.04 5.95 16.61
C ASP A 262 -6.47 6.19 17.09
N ALA A 263 -7.02 7.39 16.84
CA ALA A 263 -8.39 7.73 17.19
C ALA A 263 -9.43 6.81 16.51
N LEU A 264 -9.22 6.46 15.24
CA LEU A 264 -10.10 5.55 14.51
C LEU A 264 -9.99 4.10 15.01
N MET A 265 -8.82 3.67 15.49
CA MET A 265 -8.63 2.32 16.05
C MET A 265 -9.33 2.12 17.39
N GLN A 266 -9.61 3.20 18.12
CA GLN A 266 -10.37 3.15 19.38
C GLN A 266 -11.90 3.08 19.15
N ASP A 267 -12.38 3.27 17.91
CA ASP A 267 -13.80 3.26 17.56
C ASP A 267 -14.17 2.00 16.74
N PRO A 268 -14.67 0.93 17.38
CA PRO A 268 -14.98 -0.32 16.71
C PRO A 268 -16.12 -0.22 15.68
N GLU A 269 -16.94 0.84 15.71
CA GLU A 269 -17.99 1.08 14.71
C GLU A 269 -17.44 1.70 13.41
N ARG A 270 -16.18 2.16 13.40
CA ARG A 270 -15.57 2.91 12.29
C ARG A 270 -14.38 2.22 11.61
N LEU A 271 -14.36 0.90 11.59
CA LEU A 271 -13.30 0.11 10.95
C LEU A 271 -13.39 0.06 9.40
N LYS A 272 -13.95 1.08 8.73
CA LYS A 272 -13.98 1.12 7.26
C LYS A 272 -12.55 1.19 6.73
N GLY A 273 -12.19 0.25 5.87
CA GLY A 273 -10.84 0.13 5.33
C GLY A 273 -9.96 -0.85 6.10
N ALA A 274 -10.37 -1.32 7.28
CA ALA A 274 -9.59 -2.30 8.04
C ALA A 274 -9.48 -3.64 7.30
N GLU A 275 -10.43 -3.97 6.42
CA GLU A 275 -10.38 -5.15 5.58
C GLU A 275 -9.13 -5.21 4.68
N TYR A 276 -8.55 -4.06 4.34
CA TYR A 276 -7.31 -3.99 3.56
C TYR A 276 -6.09 -4.44 4.36
N SER A 277 -6.16 -4.50 5.70
CA SER A 277 -5.14 -5.18 6.50
C SER A 277 -5.28 -6.70 6.45
N LEU A 278 -6.31 -7.25 5.79
CA LEU A 278 -6.58 -8.69 5.74
C LEU A 278 -6.52 -9.33 7.15
N GLY A 279 -7.07 -8.66 8.17
CA GLY A 279 -7.08 -9.15 9.55
C GLY A 279 -5.76 -9.04 10.32
N TRP A 280 -4.73 -8.46 9.71
CA TRP A 280 -3.52 -8.01 10.38
C TRP A 280 -3.71 -6.72 11.16
N ASP A 281 -2.68 -6.37 11.92
CA ASP A 281 -2.46 -4.99 12.33
C ASP A 281 -2.33 -4.09 11.08
N ILE A 282 -2.86 -2.88 11.10
CA ILE A 282 -2.81 -1.96 9.96
C ILE A 282 -1.36 -1.59 9.58
N LEU A 283 -0.44 -1.62 10.55
CA LEU A 283 0.98 -1.35 10.38
C LEU A 283 1.80 -2.60 10.07
N TYR A 284 1.18 -3.72 9.68
CA TYR A 284 1.88 -5.01 9.53
C TYR A 284 3.05 -5.00 8.54
N ASN A 285 2.99 -4.14 7.53
CA ASN A 285 4.04 -3.94 6.54
C ASN A 285 5.06 -2.86 6.94
N PHE A 286 4.81 -2.12 8.02
CA PHE A 286 5.70 -1.07 8.51
C PHE A 286 6.76 -1.65 9.47
N PRO A 287 7.99 -1.09 9.50
CA PRO A 287 9.05 -1.55 10.40
C PRO A 287 8.69 -1.52 11.87
N GLU A 288 8.16 -0.39 12.34
CA GLU A 288 7.66 -0.21 13.69
C GLU A 288 6.13 -0.34 13.65
N LYS A 289 5.60 -1.27 14.45
CA LYS A 289 4.18 -1.64 14.44
C LYS A 289 3.40 -0.97 15.57
N SER A 290 4.10 -0.31 16.50
CA SER A 290 3.49 0.48 17.55
C SER A 290 3.25 1.92 17.06
N ILE A 291 1.98 2.31 17.01
CA ILE A 291 1.59 3.70 16.75
C ILE A 291 2.23 4.65 17.77
N GLU A 292 2.24 4.28 19.04
CA GLU A 292 2.80 5.11 20.12
C GLU A 292 4.29 5.37 19.90
N ARG A 293 5.06 4.33 19.56
CA ARG A 293 6.50 4.48 19.25
C ARG A 293 6.73 5.33 18.01
N LEU A 294 5.91 5.18 16.97
CA LEU A 294 5.99 6.02 15.78
C LEU A 294 5.70 7.49 16.08
N LYS A 295 4.70 7.76 16.92
CA LYS A 295 4.38 9.13 17.35
C LYS A 295 5.55 9.76 18.10
N LEU A 296 6.11 9.06 19.09
CA LEU A 296 7.27 9.51 19.86
C LEU A 296 8.47 9.78 18.94
N HIS A 297 8.77 8.86 18.03
CA HIS A 297 9.87 9.04 17.08
C HIS A 297 9.68 10.27 16.19
N ILE A 298 8.47 10.50 15.68
CA ILE A 298 8.19 11.67 14.84
C ILE A 298 8.24 12.96 15.67
N GLU A 299 7.80 12.95 16.92
CA GLU A 299 7.91 14.10 17.83
C GLU A 299 9.36 14.47 18.10
N GLU A 300 10.23 13.48 18.33
CA GLU A 300 11.68 13.68 18.47
C GLU A 300 12.27 14.31 17.20
N LEU A 301 11.90 13.81 16.02
CA LEU A 301 12.34 14.36 14.74
C LEU A 301 11.79 15.76 14.48
N ILE A 302 10.57 16.09 14.92
CA ILE A 302 10.03 17.46 14.78
C ILE A 302 10.76 18.42 15.71
N GLY A 303 11.12 17.98 16.92
CA GLY A 303 11.82 18.78 17.92
C GLY A 303 13.29 19.09 17.59
N SER A 304 13.86 18.46 16.56
CA SER A 304 15.23 18.73 16.10
C SER A 304 15.34 19.86 15.06
N PHE A 305 14.20 20.47 14.65
CA PHE A 305 14.12 21.64 13.77
C PHE A 305 13.80 22.92 14.54
#